data_AF-A0A3M1GXU6-F1
#
_entry.id   AF-A0A3M1GXU6-F1
#
_cell.length_a   1.000
_cell.length_b   1.000
_cell.length_c   1.000
_cell.angle_alpha   90.00
_cell.angle_beta   90.00
_cell.angle_gamma   90.00
#
_symmetry.space_group_name_H-M   'P 1'
#
loop_
_entity.id
_entity.type
_entity.pdbx_description
1 polymer ?
#
loop_
_entity_poly.entity_id
_entity_poly.type
_entity_poly.pdbx_seq_one_letter_code
_entity_poly.pdbx_strand_id
1 'polypeptide(L)' 'MAPHPPCSIAIVYFRTPRQIRLCLRALRRHTATGGDLEVIVVDNGSGPGDPGLAWLRTLGWIRLLERNDAFPS' A
#
# COMPACT_ATOMS: atom_id res chain seq x y z
N MET A 1 5.31 -10.06 21.64
CA MET A 1 4.49 -9.56 20.51
C MET A 1 4.52 -8.04 20.60
N ALA A 2 5.02 -7.34 19.58
CA ALA A 2 4.92 -5.87 19.58
C ALA A 2 3.44 -5.48 19.56
N PRO A 3 3.02 -4.42 20.27
CA PRO A 3 1.63 -3.97 20.22
C PRO A 3 1.24 -3.67 18.77
N HIS A 4 0.10 -4.21 18.33
CA HIS A 4 -0.46 -3.84 17.04
C HIS A 4 -0.89 -2.37 17.08
N PRO A 5 -0.69 -1.60 16.00
CA PRO A 5 -1.18 -0.24 15.95
C PRO A 5 -2.70 -0.24 16.17
N PRO A 6 -3.24 0.74 16.92
CA PRO A 6 -4.66 0.84 17.24
C PRO A 6 -5.55 1.03 16.01
N CYS A 7 -4.98 1.40 14.85
CA CYS A 7 -5.70 1.56 13.60
C CYS A 7 -4.91 1.04 12.40
N SER A 8 -5.63 0.47 11.43
CA SER A 8 -5.09 0.11 10.11
C SER A 8 -5.98 0.68 9.01
N ILE A 9 -5.38 1.25 7.97
CA ILE A 9 -6.05 1.68 6.73
C ILE A 9 -5.66 0.71 5.61
N ALA A 10 -6.67 0.07 5.01
CA ALA A 10 -6.48 -0.76 3.82
C ALA A 10 -6.88 0.01 2.55
N ILE A 11 -5.99 0.04 1.56
CA ILE A 11 -6.21 0.71 0.27
C ILE A 11 -6.07 -0.34 -0.83
N VAL A 12 -7.14 -0.57 -1.58
CA VAL A 12 -7.09 -1.42 -2.77
C VAL A 12 -6.56 -0.61 -3.94
N TYR A 13 -5.52 -1.12 -4.59
CA TYR A 13 -4.85 -0.49 -5.72
C TYR A 13 -5.07 -1.29 -7.00
N PHE A 14 -5.44 -0.59 -8.08
CA PHE A 14 -5.43 -1.12 -9.44
C PHE A 14 -5.13 0.01 -10.42
N ARG A 15 -3.96 -0.03 -11.08
CA ARG A 15 -3.59 0.85 -12.22
C ARG A 15 -3.97 2.34 -12.09
N THR A 16 -3.85 2.90 -10.90
CA THR A 16 -4.21 4.30 -10.57
C THR A 16 -3.03 5.05 -9.96
N PRO A 17 -1.88 5.14 -10.67
CA PRO A 17 -0.60 5.59 -10.10
C PRO A 17 -0.64 7.04 -9.59
N ARG A 18 -1.43 7.91 -10.22
CA ARG A 18 -1.55 9.31 -9.79
C ARG A 18 -2.35 9.43 -8.49
N GLN A 19 -3.46 8.70 -8.39
CA GLN A 19 -4.36 8.73 -7.23
C GLN A 19 -3.68 8.12 -6.01
N ILE A 20 -3.04 6.95 -6.15
CA ILE A 20 -2.37 6.30 -5.02
C ILE A 20 -1.23 7.15 -4.47
N ARG A 21 -0.49 7.86 -5.35
CA ARG A 21 0.55 8.81 -4.94
C ARG A 21 0.00 9.98 -4.14
N LEU A 22 -1.10 10.58 -4.60
CA LEU A 22 -1.74 11.69 -3.89
C LEU A 22 -2.31 11.23 -2.54
N CYS A 23 -3.01 10.09 -2.52
CA CYS A 23 -3.60 9.51 -1.32
C CYS A 23 -2.52 9.21 -0.26
N LEU A 24 -1.48 8.47 -0.62
CA LEU A 24 -0.42 8.10 0.32
C LEU A 24 0.41 9.31 0.79
N ARG A 25 0.64 10.32 -0.07
CA ARG A 25 1.29 11.57 0.35
C ARG A 25 0.42 12.34 1.34
N ALA A 26 -0.90 12.40 1.12
CA ALA A 26 -1.82 13.04 2.04
C ALA A 26 -1.86 12.30 3.39
N LEU A 27 -1.96 10.96 3.37
CA LEU A 27 -1.90 10.14 4.59
C LEU A 27 -0.60 10.41 5.36
N ARG A 28 0.56 10.28 4.70
CA ARG A 28 1.86 10.53 5.36
C ARG A 28 1.98 11.94 5.95
N ARG A 29 1.33 12.93 5.35
CA ARG A 29 1.33 14.32 5.84
C ARG A 29 0.38 14.55 7.02
N HIS A 30 -0.77 13.87 7.03
CA HIS A 30 -1.87 14.19 7.94
C HIS A 30 -2.11 13.14 9.04
N THR A 31 -1.38 12.02 9.04
CA THR A 31 -1.50 10.98 10.06
C THR A 31 -0.14 10.52 10.60
N ALA A 32 -0.10 10.14 11.88
CA ALA A 32 1.09 9.64 12.57
C ALA A 32 1.40 8.18 12.17
N THR A 33 1.81 8.00 10.92
CA THR A 33 2.14 6.68 10.35
C THR A 33 3.44 6.10 10.93
N GLY A 34 3.40 4.84 11.36
CA GLY A 34 4.54 4.10 11.95
C GLY A 34 4.50 3.93 13.47
N GLY A 35 3.59 4.60 14.18
CA GLY A 35 3.33 4.39 15.61
C GLY A 35 1.92 3.87 15.87
N ASP A 36 0.91 4.70 15.58
CA ASP A 36 -0.49 4.38 15.89
C ASP A 36 -1.31 3.90 14.69
N LEU A 37 -0.71 3.95 13.50
CA LEU A 37 -1.39 3.69 12.24
C LEU A 37 -0.52 2.87 11.28
N GLU A 38 -1.04 1.71 10.89
CA GLU A 38 -0.54 0.91 9.77
C GLU A 38 -1.30 1.27 8.48
N VAL A 39 -0.57 1.39 7.37
CA VAL A 39 -1.18 1.54 6.04
C VAL A 39 -0.85 0.32 5.23
N ILE A 40 -1.88 -0.40 4.80
CA ILE A 40 -1.78 -1.61 3.99
C ILE A 40 -2.29 -1.27 2.58
N VAL A 41 -1.45 -1.48 1.57
CA VAL A 41 -1.84 -1.35 0.18
C VAL A 41 -1.97 -2.74 -0.41
N VAL A 42 -3.13 -3.07 -0.97
CA VAL A 42 -3.43 -4.36 -1.59
C VAL A 42 -3.48 -4.16 -3.10
N ASP A 43 -2.51 -4.73 -3.82
CA ASP A 43 -2.59 -4.78 -5.28
C ASP A 43 -3.68 -5.76 -5.72
N ASN A 44 -4.59 -5.29 -6.56
CA ASN A 44 -5.68 -6.09 -7.11
C ASN A 44 -5.34 -6.61 -8.52
N GLY A 45 -4.10 -7.07 -8.73
CA GLY A 45 -3.66 -7.62 -10.01
C GLY A 45 -3.39 -6.54 -11.06
N SER A 46 -2.67 -5.47 -10.70
CA SER A 46 -2.30 -4.43 -11.68
C SER A 46 -1.45 -4.99 -12.83
N GLY A 47 -0.77 -6.10 -12.60
CA GLY A 47 0.00 -6.86 -13.58
C GLY A 47 1.45 -6.36 -13.75
N PRO A 48 2.26 -7.08 -14.54
CA PRO A 48 3.67 -6.74 -14.76
C PRO A 48 3.83 -5.36 -15.41
N GLY A 49 4.83 -4.60 -14.94
CA GLY A 49 5.18 -3.30 -15.52
C GLY A 49 4.34 -2.11 -15.03
N ASP A 50 3.41 -2.30 -14.08
CA ASP A 50 2.65 -1.18 -13.53
C ASP A 50 3.57 -0.16 -12.82
N PRO A 51 3.58 1.11 -13.25
CA PRO A 51 4.48 2.13 -12.69
C PRO A 51 4.08 2.57 -11.27
N GLY A 52 2.84 2.30 -10.85
CA GLY A 52 2.41 2.51 -9.47
C GLY A 52 2.97 1.45 -8.54
N LEU A 53 2.96 0.17 -8.93
CA LEU A 53 3.59 -0.92 -8.17
C LEU A 53 5.08 -0.70 -7.98
N ALA A 54 5.80 -0.33 -9.05
CA ALA A 54 7.22 -0.01 -8.95
C ALA A 54 7.51 1.07 -7.91
N TRP A 55 6.65 2.09 -7.84
CA TRP A 55 6.75 3.15 -6.84
C TRP A 55 6.33 2.68 -5.43
N LEU A 56 5.24 1.91 -5.30
CA LEU A 56 4.75 1.40 -4.02
C LEU A 56 5.81 0.55 -3.31
N ARG A 57 6.57 -0.28 -4.04
CA ARG A 57 7.68 -1.08 -3.51
C ARG A 57 8.81 -0.25 -2.90
N THR A 58 8.94 1.03 -3.27
CA THR A 58 9.97 1.92 -2.68
C THR A 58 9.57 2.47 -1.31
N LEU A 59 8.31 2.32 -0.90
CA LEU A 59 7.78 2.93 0.32
C LEU A 59 7.96 2.02 1.54
N GLY A 60 9.00 2.24 2.32
CA GLY A 60 9.27 1.46 3.55
C GLY A 60 8.32 1.72 4.72
N TRP A 61 7.34 2.62 4.58
CA TRP A 61 6.39 3.00 5.64
C TRP A 61 4.99 2.43 5.43
N ILE A 62 4.75 1.73 4.32
CA ILE A 62 3.51 0.98 4.07
C ILE A 62 3.80 -0.51 4.09
N ARG A 63 2.76 -1.31 4.34
CA ARG A 63 2.76 -2.73 4.05
C ARG A 63 2.12 -2.97 2.67
N LEU A 64 2.91 -3.42 1.71
CA LEU A 64 2.40 -3.76 0.38
C LEU A 64 2.08 -5.26 0.31
N LEU A 65 0.84 -5.59 -0.06
CA LEU A 65 0.39 -6.95 -0.37
C LEU A 65 0.21 -7.05 -1.89
N GLU A 66 1.12 -7.75 -2.55
CA GLU A 66 1.06 -7.94 -4.00
C GLU A 66 0.33 -9.23 -4.34
N ARG A 67 -0.58 -9.18 -5.32
CA ARG A 67 -1.18 -10.40 -5.87
C ARG A 67 -0.13 -11.07 -6.76
N ASN A 68 0.41 -12.18 -6.27
CA ASN A 68 1.20 -13.08 -7.11
C ASN A 68 0.23 -13.91 -7.97
N ASP A 69 0.40 -13.85 -9.29
CA ASP A 69 -0.34 -14.67 -10.26
C ASP A 69 -0.02 -16.17 -10.16
N ALA A 70 0.77 -16.59 -9.17
CA ALA A 70 1.20 -17.96 -8.94
C ALA A 70 0.14 -18.86 -8.27
N PHE A 71 -1.07 -18.35 -7.97
CA PHE A 71 -2.19 -19.23 -7.59
C PHE A 71 -2.78 -19.84 -8.87
N PRO A 72 -2.62 -21.15 -9.12
CA PRO A 72 -3.24 -21.79 -10.26
C PRO A 72 -4.76 -21.74 -10.10
N SER A 73 -5.44 -21.49 -11.22
CA SER A 73 -6.92 -21.56 -11.33
C SER A 73 -7.42 -22.99 -11.17
#